data_AF-A0A8K0JG84-F1
#
_entry.id   AF-A0A8K0JG84-F1
#
_cell.length_a   1.000
_cell.length_b   1.000
_cell.length_c   1.000
_cell.angle_alpha   90.00
_cell.angle_beta   90.00
_cell.angle_gamma   90.00
#
_symmetry.space_group_name_H-M   'P 1'
#
loop_
_entity.id
_entity.type
_entity.pdbx_description
1 polymer ?
#
loop_
_entity_poly.entity_id
_entity_poly.type
_entity_poly.pdbx_seq_one_letter_code
_entity_poly.pdbx_strand_id
1 'polypeptide(L)'
;MHLDHQLPWNALARHITLSRSKRDSAFDLDLRVQRSPAQVKAYAHFVHVLSKTIADFARTFQDTGEDHVEAGQNGDLLSSDLVEYPEKFGLGPYMTNSLRSNPLCEEYRHIEYWIQRARSPQGEDGEEPSTYTTADADLADAVKMLLTIAARAGVDENAEDEESETMAREATRALLRLARHRDVPLMYLAGLHWGHGFGFDLAPLTALEIYLLINTIERTIINRKPPVVRTSAGEKVVLPKIGEEILTRTQAFERFIGNAMCDYDYPAQNVMHEAFWRELGWDRDEKSRTDPLVQVPGSLQPYLRACFRLLCVYHLMRTNAEPSVDMDAVWKEMVDGVFVWWGSAMIY
;
A
#
# COMPACT_ATOMS: atom_id res chain seq x y z
N MET A 1 14.72 4.12 -10.03
CA MET A 1 13.52 3.28 -9.84
C MET A 1 13.85 2.15 -8.86
N HIS A 2 12.84 1.60 -8.18
CA HIS A 2 13.03 0.56 -7.18
C HIS A 2 12.95 -0.83 -7.86
N LEU A 3 13.95 -1.68 -7.58
CA LEU A 3 14.05 -3.06 -8.11
C LEU A 3 14.05 -3.19 -9.66
N ASP A 4 14.67 -2.23 -10.35
CA ASP A 4 14.76 -2.11 -11.81
C ASP A 4 15.18 -3.37 -12.56
N HIS A 5 16.07 -4.14 -11.96
CA HIS A 5 16.65 -5.33 -12.57
C HIS A 5 15.89 -6.61 -12.20
N GLN A 6 15.04 -6.57 -11.17
CA GLN A 6 14.34 -7.75 -10.65
C GLN A 6 12.93 -7.87 -11.22
N LEU A 7 12.24 -6.74 -11.42
CA LEU A 7 10.88 -6.74 -11.97
C LEU A 7 10.89 -6.44 -13.48
N PRO A 8 10.08 -7.14 -14.30
CA PRO A 8 10.11 -7.00 -15.75
C PRO A 8 9.32 -5.76 -16.23
N TRP A 9 9.59 -4.60 -15.64
CA TRP A 9 8.91 -3.34 -15.92
C TRP A 9 8.94 -2.96 -17.41
N ASN A 10 10.04 -3.23 -18.10
CA ASN A 10 10.15 -2.97 -19.54
C ASN A 10 9.21 -3.83 -20.39
N ALA A 11 8.99 -5.08 -20.00
CA ALA A 11 8.06 -5.96 -20.69
C ALA A 11 6.63 -5.46 -20.52
N LEU A 12 6.26 -5.05 -19.31
CA LEU A 12 4.95 -4.48 -19.00
C LEU A 12 4.72 -3.13 -19.71
N ALA A 13 5.64 -2.17 -19.53
CA ALA A 13 5.50 -0.79 -20.01
C ALA A 13 5.46 -0.67 -21.54
N ARG A 14 6.02 -1.62 -22.28
CA ARG A 14 5.93 -1.69 -23.76
C ARG A 14 4.49 -1.76 -24.25
N HIS A 15 3.58 -2.30 -23.43
CA HIS A 15 2.18 -2.44 -23.77
C HIS A 15 1.31 -1.32 -23.18
N ILE A 16 1.90 -0.31 -22.56
CA ILE A 16 1.16 0.80 -21.94
C ILE A 16 1.44 2.09 -22.71
N THR A 17 0.37 2.86 -22.96
CA THR A 17 0.39 4.12 -23.67
C THR A 17 -0.23 5.24 -22.86
N LEU A 18 0.36 6.44 -22.99
CA LEU A 18 -0.27 7.67 -22.58
C LEU A 18 -1.06 8.24 -23.74
N SER A 19 -2.28 8.68 -23.48
CA SER A 19 -3.14 9.34 -24.46
C SER A 19 -3.87 10.51 -23.81
N ARG A 20 -4.19 11.54 -24.60
CA ARG A 20 -5.04 12.64 -24.12
C ARG A 20 -6.43 12.13 -23.78
N SER A 21 -6.88 12.44 -22.58
CA SER A 21 -8.26 12.34 -22.16
C SER A 21 -9.12 13.34 -22.93
N LYS A 22 -10.42 13.06 -23.02
CA LYS A 22 -11.41 14.01 -23.53
C LYS A 22 -11.85 15.02 -22.46
N ARG A 23 -11.44 14.84 -21.21
CA ARG A 23 -11.76 15.74 -20.10
C ARG A 23 -10.96 17.04 -20.23
N ASP A 24 -11.63 18.15 -20.01
CA ASP A 24 -10.99 19.46 -19.84
C ASP A 24 -10.58 19.60 -18.36
N SER A 25 -9.48 18.93 -18.00
CA SER A 25 -8.88 19.00 -16.68
C SER A 25 -7.37 19.12 -16.81
N ALA A 26 -6.70 19.57 -15.74
CA ALA A 26 -5.24 19.53 -15.69
C ALA A 26 -4.69 18.08 -15.55
N PHE A 27 -5.57 17.08 -15.38
CA PHE A 27 -5.26 15.65 -15.43
C PHE A 27 -5.72 15.05 -16.76
N ASP A 28 -5.13 15.55 -17.84
CA ASP A 28 -5.56 15.26 -19.21
C ASP A 28 -4.92 14.03 -19.85
N LEU A 29 -4.24 13.17 -19.08
CA LEU A 29 -3.59 11.96 -19.57
C LEU A 29 -4.23 10.68 -19.02
N ASP A 30 -4.52 9.74 -19.93
CA ASP A 30 -4.96 8.39 -19.63
C ASP A 30 -3.84 7.38 -19.89
N LEU A 31 -3.70 6.43 -18.97
CA LEU A 31 -2.99 5.17 -19.24
C LEU A 31 -3.91 4.27 -20.05
N ARG A 32 -3.39 3.71 -21.14
CA ARG A 32 -4.11 2.76 -22.01
C ARG A 32 -3.24 1.57 -22.35
N VAL A 33 -3.79 0.39 -22.11
CA VAL A 33 -3.17 -0.89 -22.47
C VAL A 33 -3.39 -1.20 -23.95
N GLN A 34 -2.29 -1.47 -24.66
CA GLN A 34 -2.27 -1.99 -26.01
C GLN A 34 -2.50 -3.50 -26.00
N ARG A 35 -3.77 -3.86 -26.17
CA ARG A 35 -4.24 -5.25 -26.15
C ARG A 35 -3.57 -6.07 -27.26
N SER A 36 -2.92 -7.16 -26.86
CA SER A 36 -2.32 -8.14 -27.76
C SER A 36 -2.02 -9.45 -27.00
N PRO A 37 -1.89 -10.60 -27.68
CA PRO A 37 -1.46 -11.84 -27.01
C PRO A 37 -0.10 -11.71 -26.31
N ALA A 38 0.80 -10.86 -26.84
CA ALA A 38 2.08 -10.56 -26.21
C ALA A 38 1.90 -9.79 -24.89
N GLN A 39 0.95 -8.85 -24.84
CA GLN A 39 0.61 -8.10 -23.63
C GLN A 39 0.10 -9.02 -22.52
N VAL A 40 -0.79 -9.98 -22.83
CA VAL A 40 -1.31 -10.93 -21.84
C VAL A 40 -0.18 -11.76 -21.22
N LYS A 41 0.74 -12.26 -22.06
CA LYS A 41 1.92 -13.01 -21.60
C LYS A 41 2.86 -12.16 -20.75
N ALA A 42 3.13 -10.92 -21.19
CA ALA A 42 3.98 -9.99 -20.45
C ALA A 42 3.37 -9.64 -19.08
N TYR A 43 2.05 -9.47 -19.03
CA TYR A 43 1.31 -9.22 -17.80
C TYR A 43 1.38 -10.40 -16.82
N ALA A 44 1.01 -11.60 -17.28
CA ALA A 44 1.06 -12.80 -16.44
C ALA A 44 2.47 -13.05 -15.91
N HIS A 45 3.49 -12.87 -16.76
CA HIS A 45 4.89 -12.97 -16.34
C HIS A 45 5.24 -11.90 -15.29
N PHE A 46 4.81 -10.64 -15.49
CA PHE A 46 5.05 -9.56 -14.53
C PHE A 46 4.43 -9.86 -13.16
N VAL A 47 3.15 -10.25 -13.09
CA VAL A 47 2.47 -10.57 -11.84
C VAL A 47 3.17 -11.71 -11.11
N HIS A 48 3.54 -12.77 -11.82
CA HIS A 48 4.28 -13.90 -11.24
C HIS A 48 5.64 -13.47 -10.66
N VAL A 49 6.42 -12.68 -11.40
CA VAL A 49 7.73 -12.21 -10.92
C VAL A 49 7.57 -11.23 -9.75
N LEU A 50 6.56 -10.37 -9.77
CA LEU A 50 6.25 -9.45 -8.66
C LEU A 50 5.90 -10.24 -7.40
N SER A 51 4.94 -11.16 -7.48
CA SER A 51 4.53 -11.99 -6.34
C SER A 51 5.71 -12.75 -5.75
N LYS A 52 6.52 -13.40 -6.62
CA LYS A 52 7.73 -14.10 -6.20
C LYS A 52 8.73 -13.17 -5.52
N THR A 53 8.96 -11.98 -6.06
CA THR A 53 9.91 -11.03 -5.50
C THR A 53 9.43 -10.53 -4.13
N ILE A 54 8.13 -10.25 -3.97
CA ILE A 54 7.54 -9.92 -2.67
C ILE A 54 7.75 -11.07 -1.68
N ALA A 55 7.46 -12.32 -2.09
CA ALA A 55 7.66 -13.49 -1.25
C ALA A 55 9.13 -13.68 -0.85
N ASP A 56 10.06 -13.47 -1.78
CA ASP A 56 11.51 -13.59 -1.56
C ASP A 56 12.01 -12.55 -0.55
N PHE A 57 11.56 -11.30 -0.66
CA PHE A 57 11.88 -10.26 0.32
C PHE A 57 11.16 -10.47 1.65
N ALA A 58 9.90 -10.91 1.65
CA ALA A 58 9.13 -11.18 2.87
C ALA A 58 9.85 -12.18 3.79
N ARG A 59 10.52 -13.20 3.25
CA ARG A 59 11.32 -14.15 4.04
C ARG A 59 12.48 -13.51 4.78
N THR A 60 13.06 -12.43 4.24
CA THR A 60 14.17 -11.73 4.92
C THR A 60 13.72 -11.05 6.22
N PHE A 61 12.42 -10.78 6.38
CA PHE A 61 11.84 -10.28 7.63
C PHE A 61 11.61 -11.40 8.66
N GLN A 62 11.57 -12.67 8.25
CA GLN A 62 11.46 -13.83 9.17
C GLN A 62 12.82 -14.20 9.77
N ASP A 63 13.88 -14.14 8.97
CA ASP A 63 15.24 -14.58 9.32
C ASP A 63 15.95 -13.68 10.36
N THR A 64 15.32 -12.58 10.83
CA THR A 64 15.85 -11.66 11.84
C THR A 64 15.75 -12.18 13.29
N GLY A 65 15.41 -13.46 13.49
CA GLY A 65 15.28 -14.09 14.81
C GLY A 65 13.88 -14.00 15.44
N GLU A 66 12.87 -13.68 14.63
CA GLU A 66 11.46 -13.55 15.05
C GLU A 66 10.70 -14.90 15.09
N ASP A 67 11.40 -16.01 14.81
CA ASP A 67 10.87 -17.38 14.89
C ASP A 67 10.53 -17.83 16.32
N HIS A 68 10.99 -17.12 17.35
CA HIS A 68 10.72 -17.44 18.76
C HIS A 68 9.52 -16.71 19.36
N VAL A 69 8.71 -16.04 18.54
CA VAL A 69 7.41 -15.55 18.99
C VAL A 69 6.50 -16.75 19.24
N GLU A 70 6.40 -17.17 20.50
CA GLU A 70 5.53 -18.29 20.91
C GLU A 70 4.08 -17.96 20.55
N ALA A 71 3.53 -18.72 19.59
CA ALA A 71 2.14 -18.62 19.21
C ALA A 71 1.24 -18.91 20.42
N GLY A 72 0.27 -18.03 20.70
CA GLY A 72 -0.68 -18.21 21.80
C GLY A 72 -0.24 -17.65 23.16
N GLN A 73 0.86 -16.89 23.24
CA GLN A 73 1.21 -16.17 24.47
C GLN A 73 0.34 -14.93 24.68
N ASN A 74 -0.45 -15.00 25.76
CA ASN A 74 -1.11 -13.89 26.43
C ASN A 74 -0.10 -12.84 26.93
N GLY A 75 -0.57 -11.61 27.14
CA GLY A 75 0.21 -10.48 27.66
C GLY A 75 0.49 -9.37 26.65
N ASP A 76 1.54 -8.59 26.95
CA ASP A 76 1.88 -7.36 26.23
C ASP A 76 2.21 -7.63 24.76
N LEU A 77 1.38 -7.12 23.85
CA LEU A 77 1.52 -7.12 22.41
C LEU A 77 2.35 -5.93 21.88
N LEU A 78 2.14 -4.73 22.44
CA LEU A 78 2.78 -3.48 22.03
C LEU A 78 3.44 -2.79 23.23
N SER A 79 4.63 -2.22 23.04
CA SER A 79 5.25 -1.31 24.01
C SER A 79 4.55 0.06 24.01
N SER A 80 4.77 0.83 25.08
CA SER A 80 4.33 2.23 25.14
C SER A 80 4.96 3.06 24.02
N ASP A 81 6.25 2.83 23.73
CA ASP A 81 6.98 3.55 22.67
C ASP A 81 6.34 3.29 21.29
N LEU A 82 5.95 2.04 20.99
CA LEU A 82 5.28 1.70 19.73
C LEU A 82 3.89 2.31 19.62
N VAL A 83 3.16 2.44 20.74
CA VAL A 83 1.85 3.11 20.77
C VAL A 83 1.98 4.60 20.49
N GLU A 84 3.03 5.26 20.99
CA GLU A 84 3.27 6.70 20.77
C GLU A 84 3.95 6.99 19.42
N TYR A 85 4.61 6.00 18.81
CA TYR A 85 5.36 6.16 17.58
C TYR A 85 4.61 6.83 16.40
N PRO A 86 3.29 6.63 16.19
CA PRO A 86 2.55 7.32 15.15
C PRO A 86 2.58 8.85 15.24
N GLU A 87 2.94 9.45 16.38
CA GLU A 87 3.17 10.90 16.52
C GLU A 87 4.30 11.40 15.61
N LYS A 88 5.24 10.54 15.21
CA LYS A 88 6.30 10.87 14.22
C LYS A 88 5.75 11.18 12.83
N PHE A 89 4.50 10.80 12.56
CA PHE A 89 3.77 11.17 11.34
C PHE A 89 2.93 12.45 11.52
N GLY A 90 3.09 13.16 12.64
CA GLY A 90 2.31 14.35 12.97
C GLY A 90 0.87 14.06 13.41
N LEU A 91 0.60 12.83 13.86
CA LEU A 91 -0.70 12.45 14.41
C LEU A 91 -0.83 12.93 15.87
N GLY A 92 -2.01 13.42 16.24
CA GLY A 92 -2.36 13.70 17.63
C GLY A 92 -2.77 12.43 18.39
N PRO A 93 -3.18 12.57 19.66
CA PRO A 93 -3.58 11.42 20.48
C PRO A 93 -4.78 10.67 19.91
N TYR A 94 -4.95 9.41 20.31
CA TYR A 94 -6.12 8.60 19.95
C TYR A 94 -7.40 9.30 20.45
N MET A 95 -8.29 9.65 19.52
CA MET A 95 -9.56 10.33 19.82
C MET A 95 -10.68 9.95 18.86
N THR A 96 -10.36 9.87 17.57
CA THR A 96 -11.32 9.64 16.49
C THR A 96 -10.69 8.79 15.39
N ASN A 97 -11.51 8.24 14.50
CA ASN A 97 -11.04 7.52 13.31
C ASN A 97 -10.72 8.53 12.19
N SER A 98 -9.64 9.29 12.35
CA SER A 98 -9.21 10.37 11.46
C SER A 98 -7.72 10.26 11.16
N LEU A 99 -7.31 10.80 10.01
CA LEU A 99 -5.94 10.94 9.55
C LEU A 99 -5.10 11.92 10.39
N ARG A 100 -5.71 12.49 11.45
CA ARG A 100 -5.04 13.34 12.44
C ARG A 100 -4.93 12.68 13.82
N SER A 101 -5.48 11.49 13.98
CA SER A 101 -5.53 10.78 15.25
C SER A 101 -4.66 9.54 15.17
N ASN A 102 -3.85 9.31 16.19
CA ASN A 102 -3.10 8.08 16.36
C ASN A 102 -4.08 6.90 16.42
N PRO A 103 -4.00 5.89 15.53
CA PRO A 103 -4.88 4.72 15.55
C PRO A 103 -4.41 3.63 16.51
N LEU A 104 -3.32 3.83 17.26
CA LEU A 104 -2.89 2.96 18.34
C LEU A 104 -3.24 3.60 19.68
N CYS A 105 -3.63 2.77 20.65
CA CYS A 105 -3.96 3.21 21.99
C CYS A 105 -3.51 2.19 23.05
N GLU A 106 -3.62 2.58 24.32
CA GLU A 106 -3.18 1.79 25.47
C GLU A 106 -3.88 0.43 25.53
N GLU A 107 -5.16 0.35 25.21
CA GLU A 107 -5.93 -0.89 25.22
C GLU A 107 -5.38 -1.92 24.22
N TYR A 108 -4.87 -1.47 23.08
CA TYR A 108 -4.37 -2.36 22.02
C TYR A 108 -3.04 -3.01 22.37
N ARG A 109 -2.38 -2.54 23.44
CA ARG A 109 -1.13 -3.10 23.94
C ARG A 109 -1.27 -4.51 24.48
N HIS A 110 -2.47 -4.97 24.81
CA HIS A 110 -2.67 -6.28 25.41
C HIS A 110 -3.44 -7.18 24.45
N ILE A 111 -2.91 -8.37 24.15
CA ILE A 111 -3.56 -9.31 23.22
C ILE A 111 -4.95 -9.74 23.72
N GLU A 112 -5.16 -9.73 25.03
CA GLU A 112 -6.44 -10.01 25.68
C GLU A 112 -7.55 -9.06 25.21
N TYR A 113 -7.23 -7.80 24.93
CA TYR A 113 -8.20 -6.84 24.41
C TYR A 113 -8.70 -7.29 23.04
N TRP A 114 -7.79 -7.68 22.15
CA TRP A 114 -8.10 -8.19 20.81
C TRP A 114 -8.96 -9.46 20.90
N ILE A 115 -8.58 -10.40 21.78
CA ILE A 115 -9.32 -11.63 22.04
C ILE A 115 -10.73 -11.32 22.57
N GLN A 116 -10.85 -10.40 23.53
CA GLN A 116 -12.12 -10.03 24.13
C GLN A 116 -13.05 -9.37 23.11
N ARG A 117 -12.53 -8.46 22.28
CA ARG A 117 -13.28 -7.82 21.18
C ARG A 117 -13.80 -8.83 20.17
N ALA A 118 -13.06 -9.92 19.95
CA ALA A 118 -13.45 -10.97 19.01
C ALA A 118 -14.55 -11.91 19.56
N ARG A 119 -14.83 -11.89 20.87
CA ARG A 119 -15.82 -12.76 21.50
C ARG A 119 -17.24 -12.23 21.25
N SER A 120 -18.13 -13.10 20.80
CA SER A 120 -19.56 -12.79 20.69
C SER A 120 -20.17 -12.57 22.09
N PRO A 121 -20.94 -11.48 22.32
CA PRO A 121 -21.64 -11.26 23.58
C PRO A 121 -22.65 -12.36 23.95
N GLN A 122 -23.05 -13.19 22.98
CA GLN A 122 -24.02 -14.28 23.14
C GLN A 122 -23.33 -15.65 23.37
N GLY A 123 -22.00 -15.70 23.35
CA GLY A 123 -21.21 -16.92 23.41
C GLY A 123 -20.88 -17.42 24.83
N GLU A 124 -21.78 -17.25 25.82
CA GLU A 124 -21.59 -17.86 27.14
C GLU A 124 -21.62 -19.41 27.09
N ASP A 125 -22.22 -19.99 26.04
CA ASP A 125 -22.32 -21.45 25.83
C ASP A 125 -21.32 -22.02 24.79
N GLY A 126 -20.34 -21.23 24.33
CA GLY A 126 -19.16 -21.75 23.61
C GLY A 126 -19.37 -22.27 22.17
N GLU A 127 -20.50 -22.00 21.52
CA GLU A 127 -20.77 -22.51 20.16
C GLU A 127 -20.41 -21.54 19.01
N GLU A 128 -20.37 -20.22 19.24
CA GLU A 128 -20.03 -19.27 18.16
C GLU A 128 -18.51 -19.04 18.03
N PRO A 129 -17.96 -19.07 16.79
CA PRO A 129 -16.55 -18.78 16.57
C PRO A 129 -16.24 -17.29 16.80
N SER A 130 -15.06 -17.01 17.34
CA SER A 130 -14.55 -15.64 17.45
C SER A 130 -14.54 -14.95 16.09
N THR A 131 -15.02 -13.70 16.03
CA THR A 131 -15.14 -12.93 14.78
C THR A 131 -14.95 -11.44 15.03
N TYR A 132 -14.61 -10.69 13.97
CA TYR A 132 -14.67 -9.24 13.95
C TYR A 132 -15.70 -8.78 12.92
N THR A 133 -16.24 -7.59 13.13
CA THR A 133 -17.25 -6.99 12.25
C THR A 133 -16.88 -5.55 11.88
N THR A 134 -17.77 -4.85 11.17
CA THR A 134 -17.59 -3.42 10.89
C THR A 134 -17.59 -2.55 12.15
N ALA A 135 -18.05 -3.07 13.30
CA ALA A 135 -17.90 -2.41 14.61
C ALA A 135 -16.44 -2.41 15.11
N ASP A 136 -15.57 -3.21 14.50
CA ASP A 136 -14.15 -3.38 14.86
C ASP A 136 -13.20 -2.73 13.86
N ALA A 137 -13.68 -1.76 13.09
CA ALA A 137 -12.88 -1.06 12.09
C ALA A 137 -11.71 -0.25 12.70
N ASP A 138 -11.78 0.10 13.99
CA ASP A 138 -10.69 0.68 14.77
C ASP A 138 -9.49 -0.27 14.88
N LEU A 139 -9.74 -1.57 15.03
CA LEU A 139 -8.71 -2.60 15.01
C LEU A 139 -8.08 -2.76 13.62
N ALA A 140 -8.87 -2.59 12.55
CA ALA A 140 -8.33 -2.57 11.19
C ALA A 140 -7.39 -1.37 10.98
N ASP A 141 -7.71 -0.20 11.53
CA ASP A 141 -6.85 0.99 11.53
C ASP A 141 -5.54 0.76 12.29
N ALA A 142 -5.60 0.11 13.46
CA ALA A 142 -4.42 -0.28 14.20
C ALA A 142 -3.51 -1.21 13.38
N VAL A 143 -4.08 -2.22 12.69
CA VAL A 143 -3.31 -3.12 11.81
C VAL A 143 -2.67 -2.36 10.63
N LYS A 144 -3.40 -1.43 9.99
CA LYS A 144 -2.86 -0.57 8.92
C LYS A 144 -1.69 0.27 9.41
N MET A 145 -1.76 0.76 10.65
CA MET A 145 -0.66 1.50 11.26
C MET A 145 0.55 0.62 11.55
N LEU A 146 0.35 -0.56 12.14
CA LEU A 146 1.43 -1.51 12.37
C LEU A 146 2.12 -1.92 11.06
N LEU A 147 1.37 -2.15 9.99
CA LEU A 147 1.91 -2.40 8.64
C LEU A 147 2.78 -1.22 8.16
N THR A 148 2.31 0.00 8.39
CA THR A 148 3.02 1.23 8.03
C THR A 148 4.34 1.37 8.81
N ILE A 149 4.32 1.14 10.12
CA ILE A 149 5.51 1.22 10.98
C ILE A 149 6.53 0.13 10.60
N ALA A 150 6.07 -1.11 10.43
CA ALA A 150 6.92 -2.23 10.00
C ALA A 150 7.61 -1.97 8.64
N ALA A 151 6.94 -1.26 7.74
CA ALA A 151 7.49 -0.92 6.43
C ALA A 151 8.60 0.15 6.47
N ARG A 152 8.76 0.90 7.56
CA ARG A 152 9.71 2.04 7.65
C ARG A 152 11.17 1.65 7.91
N ALA A 153 11.45 0.45 8.40
CA ALA A 153 12.83 -0.01 8.57
C ALA A 153 13.63 0.12 7.26
N GLY A 154 14.85 0.68 7.33
CA GLY A 154 15.79 0.76 6.22
C GLY A 154 15.29 1.57 5.01
N VAL A 155 14.33 2.47 5.22
CA VAL A 155 13.83 3.37 4.18
C VAL A 155 14.87 4.44 3.83
N ASP A 156 15.66 4.88 4.81
CA ASP A 156 16.82 5.75 4.59
C ASP A 156 18.11 4.98 4.85
N GLU A 157 18.90 4.74 3.80
CA GLU A 157 20.20 4.05 3.90
C GLU A 157 21.29 4.91 4.55
N ASN A 158 21.05 6.22 4.71
CA ASN A 158 22.01 7.16 5.29
C ASN A 158 21.63 7.61 6.71
N ALA A 159 20.41 7.33 7.17
CA ALA A 159 19.99 7.59 8.54
C ALA A 159 20.18 6.33 9.37
N GLU A 160 21.14 6.35 10.29
CA GLU A 160 21.22 5.40 11.40
C GLU A 160 20.07 5.68 12.39
N ASP A 161 18.84 5.46 11.96
CA ASP A 161 17.65 5.60 12.81
C ASP A 161 17.37 4.26 13.51
N GLU A 162 18.15 4.00 14.55
CA GLU A 162 18.01 2.81 15.41
C GLU A 162 16.61 2.71 16.05
N GLU A 163 15.97 3.86 16.31
CA GLU A 163 14.59 3.94 16.81
C GLU A 163 13.60 3.41 15.77
N SER A 164 13.64 3.92 14.53
CA SER A 164 12.80 3.43 13.42
C SER A 164 12.96 1.93 13.17
N GLU A 165 14.18 1.43 13.19
CA GLU A 165 14.48 0.00 13.00
C GLU A 165 13.97 -0.88 14.15
N THR A 166 14.01 -0.35 15.38
CA THR A 166 13.48 -1.04 16.55
C THR A 166 11.96 -1.11 16.50
N MET A 167 11.31 0.02 16.21
CA MET A 167 9.86 0.11 16.12
C MET A 167 9.30 -0.72 14.95
N ALA A 168 9.98 -0.75 13.81
CA ALA A 168 9.59 -1.58 12.69
C ALA A 168 9.65 -3.09 13.01
N ARG A 169 10.69 -3.53 13.74
CA ARG A 169 10.80 -4.92 14.22
C ARG A 169 9.72 -5.24 15.23
N GLU A 170 9.45 -4.35 16.17
CA GLU A 170 8.39 -4.54 17.15
C GLU A 170 7.00 -4.63 16.50
N ALA A 171 6.70 -3.73 15.56
CA ALA A 171 5.45 -3.77 14.80
C ALA A 171 5.32 -5.06 13.98
N THR A 172 6.41 -5.54 13.37
CA THR A 172 6.42 -6.83 12.64
C THR A 172 6.10 -8.00 13.58
N ARG A 173 6.71 -8.04 14.77
CA ARG A 173 6.42 -9.05 15.80
C ARG A 173 4.97 -8.99 16.27
N ALA A 174 4.43 -7.79 16.50
CA ALA A 174 3.04 -7.61 16.90
C ALA A 174 2.07 -8.14 15.83
N LEU A 175 2.32 -7.83 14.55
CA LEU A 175 1.55 -8.35 13.42
C LEU A 175 1.62 -9.88 13.34
N LEU A 176 2.81 -10.46 13.51
CA LEU A 176 2.98 -11.93 13.53
C LEU A 176 2.27 -12.58 14.71
N ARG A 177 2.27 -11.95 15.89
CA ARG A 177 1.52 -12.43 17.06
C ARG A 177 0.03 -12.42 16.80
N LEU A 178 -0.51 -11.32 16.32
CA LEU A 178 -1.92 -11.22 15.95
C LEU A 178 -2.30 -12.25 14.90
N ALA A 179 -1.46 -12.42 13.87
CA ALA A 179 -1.70 -13.37 12.78
C ALA A 179 -1.69 -14.83 13.27
N ARG A 180 -0.80 -15.19 14.19
CA ARG A 180 -0.63 -16.57 14.67
C ARG A 180 -1.53 -16.93 15.85
N HIS A 181 -2.18 -15.96 16.49
CA HIS A 181 -2.95 -16.21 17.71
C HIS A 181 -4.31 -16.83 17.38
N ARG A 182 -4.57 -18.05 17.89
CA ARG A 182 -5.79 -18.81 17.61
C ARG A 182 -7.09 -18.06 17.89
N ASP A 183 -7.12 -17.30 18.98
CA ASP A 183 -8.33 -16.59 19.43
C ASP A 183 -8.44 -15.17 18.86
N VAL A 184 -7.50 -14.75 18.00
CA VAL A 184 -7.56 -13.48 17.26
C VAL A 184 -7.90 -13.80 15.80
N PRO A 185 -9.15 -13.60 15.36
CA PRO A 185 -9.57 -13.89 14.00
C PRO A 185 -9.17 -12.74 13.06
N LEU A 186 -7.87 -12.43 12.99
CA LEU A 186 -7.31 -11.24 12.33
C LEU A 186 -7.90 -11.04 10.93
N MET A 187 -8.09 -12.12 10.17
CA MET A 187 -8.54 -12.03 8.78
C MET A 187 -9.97 -11.51 8.60
N TYR A 188 -10.79 -11.48 9.65
CA TYR A 188 -12.11 -10.83 9.59
C TYR A 188 -12.01 -9.31 9.53
N LEU A 189 -10.85 -8.72 9.86
CA LEU A 189 -10.58 -7.30 9.66
C LEU A 189 -10.16 -6.97 8.21
N ALA A 190 -9.89 -7.96 7.37
CA ALA A 190 -9.65 -7.75 5.94
C ALA A 190 -10.98 -7.63 5.19
N GLY A 191 -11.02 -6.76 4.18
CA GLY A 191 -12.19 -6.58 3.32
C GLY A 191 -13.40 -5.96 4.02
N LEU A 192 -13.24 -5.45 5.25
CA LEU A 192 -14.32 -4.75 5.96
C LEU A 192 -14.81 -3.55 5.14
N HIS A 193 -16.13 -3.44 4.99
CA HIS A 193 -16.75 -2.35 4.24
C HIS A 193 -18.17 -2.03 4.72
N TRP A 194 -18.58 -0.77 4.57
CA TRP A 194 -19.98 -0.33 4.69
C TRP A 194 -20.24 0.85 3.75
N GLY A 195 -20.48 0.56 2.48
CA GLY A 195 -20.59 1.57 1.41
C GLY A 195 -19.25 2.11 0.91
N HIS A 196 -18.20 2.03 1.74
CA HIS A 196 -16.79 2.20 1.39
C HIS A 196 -15.95 1.21 2.22
N GLY A 197 -14.71 0.95 1.81
CA GLY A 197 -13.83 0.01 2.50
C GLY A 197 -13.09 0.67 3.66
N PHE A 198 -12.82 -0.12 4.71
CA PHE A 198 -11.97 0.26 5.85
C PHE A 198 -11.09 -0.90 6.36
N GLY A 199 -11.19 -2.09 5.76
CA GLY A 199 -10.34 -3.24 6.07
C GLY A 199 -8.84 -2.97 5.90
N PHE A 200 -8.01 -3.76 6.58
CA PHE A 200 -6.57 -3.50 6.58
C PHE A 200 -5.87 -3.78 5.24
N ASP A 201 -6.50 -4.56 4.36
CA ASP A 201 -6.06 -4.83 2.98
C ASP A 201 -6.02 -3.57 2.10
N LEU A 202 -6.62 -2.46 2.54
CA LEU A 202 -6.48 -1.17 1.88
C LEU A 202 -5.07 -0.58 1.98
N ALA A 203 -4.31 -0.85 3.04
CA ALA A 203 -2.93 -0.38 3.17
C ALA A 203 -2.00 -0.94 2.06
N PRO A 204 -1.88 -2.28 1.87
CA PRO A 204 -1.08 -2.82 0.78
C PRO A 204 -1.64 -2.47 -0.60
N LEU A 205 -2.97 -2.35 -0.75
CA LEU A 205 -3.58 -1.99 -2.03
C LEU A 205 -3.23 -0.55 -2.45
N THR A 206 -3.28 0.40 -1.50
CA THR A 206 -2.92 1.82 -1.76
C THR A 206 -1.42 1.96 -2.05
N ALA A 207 -0.57 1.24 -1.31
CA ALA A 207 0.86 1.17 -1.56
C ALA A 207 1.20 0.53 -2.91
N LEU A 208 0.52 -0.57 -3.27
CA LEU A 208 0.69 -1.24 -4.56
C LEU A 208 0.29 -0.32 -5.72
N GLU A 209 -0.82 0.40 -5.60
CA GLU A 209 -1.28 1.31 -6.64
C GLU A 209 -0.20 2.31 -7.03
N ILE A 210 0.30 3.09 -6.07
CA ILE A 210 1.28 4.13 -6.36
C ILE A 210 2.64 3.55 -6.77
N TYR A 211 3.02 2.41 -6.19
CA TYR A 211 4.21 1.68 -6.58
C TYR A 211 4.14 1.28 -8.06
N LEU A 212 3.05 0.64 -8.49
CA LEU A 212 2.86 0.27 -9.89
C LEU A 212 2.81 1.53 -10.78
N LEU A 213 2.10 2.59 -10.36
CA LEU A 213 1.86 3.79 -11.15
C LEU A 213 3.17 4.50 -11.51
N ILE A 214 3.98 4.82 -10.50
CA ILE A 214 5.24 5.56 -10.67
C ILE A 214 6.22 4.73 -11.52
N ASN A 215 6.47 3.48 -11.16
CA ASN A 215 7.42 2.61 -11.87
C ASN A 215 6.98 2.39 -13.34
N THR A 216 5.68 2.24 -13.58
CA THR A 216 5.12 2.08 -14.94
C THR A 216 5.26 3.34 -15.76
N ILE A 217 4.86 4.51 -15.23
CA ILE A 217 4.95 5.78 -15.94
C ILE A 217 6.41 6.10 -16.28
N GLU A 218 7.32 5.97 -15.32
CA GLU A 218 8.75 6.20 -15.52
C GLU A 218 9.28 5.30 -16.65
N ARG A 219 8.97 3.99 -16.66
CA ARG A 219 9.35 3.11 -17.79
C ARG A 219 8.68 3.44 -19.10
N THR A 220 7.41 3.81 -19.09
CA THR A 220 6.69 4.19 -20.32
C THR A 220 7.31 5.45 -20.93
N ILE A 221 7.76 6.40 -20.11
CA ILE A 221 8.48 7.60 -20.55
C ILE A 221 9.85 7.24 -21.11
N ILE A 222 10.67 6.47 -20.37
CA ILE A 222 12.03 6.08 -20.78
C ILE A 222 12.03 5.28 -22.09
N ASN A 223 11.09 4.33 -22.23
CA ASN A 223 11.02 3.45 -23.40
C ASN A 223 10.49 4.17 -24.66
N ARG A 224 10.07 5.42 -24.57
CA ARG A 224 9.47 6.17 -25.68
C ARG A 224 10.40 7.26 -26.21
N LYS A 225 10.63 7.24 -27.53
CA LYS A 225 10.76 8.49 -28.30
C LYS A 225 9.46 9.29 -28.09
N PRO A 226 9.49 10.63 -27.98
CA PRO A 226 8.36 11.41 -27.45
C PRO A 226 7.04 10.98 -28.12
N PRO A 227 6.06 10.49 -27.33
CA PRO A 227 4.92 9.78 -27.89
C PRO A 227 4.05 10.71 -28.72
N VAL A 228 3.80 10.36 -29.99
CA VAL A 228 2.88 11.13 -30.83
C VAL A 228 1.44 10.70 -30.53
N VAL A 229 0.67 11.55 -29.86
CA VAL A 229 -0.78 11.38 -29.65
C VAL A 229 -1.52 12.00 -30.82
N ARG A 230 -2.60 11.34 -31.26
CA ARG A 230 -3.55 11.95 -32.20
C ARG A 230 -4.66 12.63 -31.41
N THR A 231 -4.92 13.91 -31.67
CA THR A 231 -6.09 14.61 -31.13
C THR A 231 -7.37 14.04 -31.74
N SER A 232 -8.52 14.41 -31.17
CA SER A 232 -9.85 14.14 -31.73
C SER A 232 -10.01 14.64 -33.18
N ALA A 233 -9.23 15.67 -33.56
CA ALA A 233 -9.18 16.25 -34.90
C ALA A 233 -8.17 15.54 -35.84
N GLY A 234 -7.48 14.49 -35.38
CA GLY A 234 -6.52 13.73 -36.16
C GLY A 234 -5.10 14.32 -36.20
N GLU A 235 -4.86 15.44 -35.52
CA GLU A 235 -3.55 16.09 -35.48
C GLU A 235 -2.56 15.29 -34.64
N LYS A 236 -1.33 15.15 -35.16
CA LYS A 236 -0.22 14.53 -34.43
C LYS A 236 0.37 15.54 -33.44
N VAL A 237 0.08 15.36 -32.16
CA VAL A 237 0.68 16.10 -31.06
C VAL A 237 1.80 15.25 -30.48
N VAL A 238 3.01 15.78 -30.49
CA VAL A 238 4.14 15.17 -29.79
C VAL A 238 3.92 15.42 -28.30
N LEU A 239 3.68 14.36 -27.52
CA LEU A 239 3.72 14.45 -26.07
C LEU A 239 5.13 14.86 -25.65
N PRO A 240 5.23 15.61 -24.55
CA PRO A 240 6.49 16.17 -24.13
C PRO A 240 7.56 15.11 -23.83
N LYS A 241 8.82 15.57 -23.86
CA LYS A 241 9.99 14.75 -23.55
C LYS A 241 10.00 14.39 -22.05
N ILE A 242 10.86 13.42 -21.71
CA ILE A 242 11.30 13.13 -20.34
C ILE A 242 11.61 14.46 -19.63
N GLY A 243 10.93 14.76 -18.51
CA GLY A 243 11.14 15.98 -17.73
C GLY A 243 10.00 17.02 -17.72
N GLU A 244 8.84 16.72 -18.29
CA GLU A 244 7.60 17.50 -18.04
C GLU A 244 6.67 16.77 -17.06
N GLU A 245 5.73 17.51 -16.46
CA GLU A 245 4.75 17.10 -15.44
C GLU A 245 3.80 15.97 -15.89
N ILE A 246 4.31 14.79 -16.23
CA ILE A 246 3.54 13.68 -16.79
C ILE A 246 2.75 12.93 -15.72
N LEU A 247 3.35 12.61 -14.55
CA LEU A 247 2.66 11.87 -13.49
C LEU A 247 1.43 12.65 -13.01
N THR A 248 1.64 13.93 -12.72
CA THR A 248 0.62 14.86 -12.19
C THR A 248 -0.45 15.25 -13.19
N ARG A 249 -0.29 14.84 -14.46
CA ARG A 249 -1.31 14.97 -15.50
C ARG A 249 -2.09 13.69 -15.74
N THR A 250 -1.73 12.58 -15.12
CA THR A 250 -2.50 11.33 -15.29
C THR A 250 -3.74 11.30 -14.41
N GLN A 251 -4.86 10.82 -14.97
CA GLN A 251 -6.08 10.56 -14.19
C GLN A 251 -5.87 9.50 -13.11
N ALA A 252 -4.99 8.53 -13.36
CA ALA A 252 -4.61 7.53 -12.36
C ALA A 252 -3.98 8.20 -11.13
N PHE A 253 -3.08 9.17 -11.33
CA PHE A 253 -2.49 9.93 -10.24
C PHE A 253 -3.51 10.87 -9.58
N GLU A 254 -4.39 11.54 -10.33
CA GLU A 254 -5.49 12.35 -9.78
C GLU A 254 -6.31 11.55 -8.76
N ARG A 255 -6.72 10.34 -9.16
CA ARG A 255 -7.51 9.46 -8.31
C ARG A 255 -6.71 9.01 -7.09
N PHE A 256 -5.47 8.57 -7.31
CA PHE A 256 -4.59 8.14 -6.23
C PHE A 256 -4.40 9.27 -5.20
N ILE A 257 -3.94 10.45 -5.62
CA ILE A 257 -3.63 11.56 -4.71
C ILE A 257 -4.90 12.07 -4.03
N GLY A 258 -6.03 12.09 -4.74
CA GLY A 258 -7.33 12.41 -4.18
C GLY A 258 -7.72 11.48 -3.02
N ASN A 259 -7.49 10.17 -3.17
CA ASN A 259 -7.78 9.20 -2.12
C ASN A 259 -6.73 9.19 -1.00
N ALA A 260 -5.45 9.23 -1.36
CA ALA A 260 -4.32 9.13 -0.44
C ALA A 260 -4.19 10.32 0.51
N MET A 261 -4.75 11.47 0.14
CA MET A 261 -4.78 12.69 0.96
C MET A 261 -6.12 12.88 1.69
N CYS A 262 -7.10 11.99 1.53
CA CYS A 262 -8.41 12.12 2.16
C CYS A 262 -8.42 11.58 3.59
N ASP A 263 -9.14 12.31 4.45
CA ASP A 263 -9.49 11.91 5.80
C ASP A 263 -10.87 11.23 5.77
N TYR A 264 -10.86 9.93 5.45
CA TYR A 264 -12.04 9.07 5.50
C TYR A 264 -12.29 8.54 6.91
N ASP A 265 -13.43 7.89 7.12
CA ASP A 265 -13.63 7.09 8.32
C ASP A 265 -12.66 5.90 8.27
N TYR A 266 -11.83 5.75 9.31
CA TYR A 266 -10.75 4.76 9.41
C TYR A 266 -9.69 4.87 8.30
N PRO A 267 -8.93 5.99 8.22
CA PRO A 267 -8.10 6.30 7.07
C PRO A 267 -6.63 5.88 7.24
N ALA A 268 -6.29 5.00 8.19
CA ALA A 268 -4.88 4.74 8.52
C ALA A 268 -4.02 4.24 7.33
N GLN A 269 -4.63 3.68 6.27
CA GLN A 269 -3.94 3.36 5.00
C GLN A 269 -3.26 4.58 4.35
N ASN A 270 -3.77 5.79 4.62
CA ASN A 270 -3.32 7.02 3.99
C ASN A 270 -2.17 7.69 4.75
N VAL A 271 -1.88 7.32 6.01
CA VAL A 271 -0.93 8.07 6.88
C VAL A 271 0.46 8.19 6.25
N MET A 272 1.03 7.09 5.77
CA MET A 272 2.34 7.10 5.12
C MET A 272 2.35 7.96 3.85
N HIS A 273 1.27 7.88 3.08
CA HIS A 273 1.15 8.59 1.82
C HIS A 273 1.00 10.09 2.08
N GLU A 274 0.07 10.47 2.95
CA GLU A 274 -0.19 11.86 3.29
C GLU A 274 1.05 12.56 3.84
N ALA A 275 1.78 11.91 4.77
CA ALA A 275 3.02 12.45 5.30
C ALA A 275 4.04 12.74 4.18
N PHE A 276 4.30 11.75 3.30
CA PHE A 276 5.25 11.91 2.21
C PHE A 276 4.85 12.99 1.19
N TRP A 277 3.59 12.95 0.73
CA TRP A 277 3.13 13.88 -0.31
C TRP A 277 3.01 15.31 0.23
N ARG A 278 2.60 15.49 1.49
CA ARG A 278 2.58 16.79 2.17
C ARG A 278 3.99 17.38 2.30
N GLU A 279 4.99 16.57 2.64
CA GLU A 279 6.41 17.00 2.66
C GLU A 279 6.91 17.45 1.28
N LEU A 280 6.41 16.83 0.21
CA LEU A 280 6.66 17.27 -1.17
C LEU A 280 5.86 18.51 -1.60
N GLY A 281 5.08 19.12 -0.69
CA GLY A 281 4.27 20.31 -0.95
C GLY A 281 2.95 20.03 -1.65
N TRP A 282 2.45 18.80 -1.63
CA TRP A 282 1.10 18.50 -2.09
C TRP A 282 0.09 18.85 -1.02
N ASP A 283 -0.83 19.75 -1.37
CA ASP A 283 -2.04 20.02 -0.62
C ASP A 283 -3.25 19.68 -1.49
N ARG A 284 -4.31 19.19 -0.86
CA ARG A 284 -5.60 18.91 -1.50
C ARG A 284 -6.21 20.17 -2.12
N ASP A 285 -5.98 21.32 -1.48
CA ASP A 285 -6.61 22.59 -1.82
C ASP A 285 -5.73 23.51 -2.70
N GLU A 286 -4.43 23.24 -2.80
CA GLU A 286 -3.51 24.06 -3.61
C GLU A 286 -3.32 23.54 -5.04
N LYS A 287 -3.25 24.48 -5.98
CA LYS A 287 -3.01 24.20 -7.41
C LYS A 287 -1.53 24.04 -7.76
N SER A 288 -0.65 24.09 -6.78
CA SER A 288 0.80 23.93 -6.96
C SER A 288 1.10 22.45 -7.23
N ARG A 289 1.27 22.09 -8.50
CA ARG A 289 1.44 20.71 -8.97
C ARG A 289 2.89 20.47 -9.36
N THR A 290 3.74 20.25 -8.37
CA THR A 290 5.12 19.87 -8.65
C THR A 290 5.18 18.39 -8.97
N ASP A 291 5.57 18.03 -10.21
CA ASP A 291 5.78 16.62 -10.55
C ASP A 291 7.07 16.10 -9.91
N PRO A 292 6.98 15.11 -9.00
CA PRO A 292 8.16 14.57 -8.32
C PRO A 292 9.11 13.83 -9.26
N LEU A 293 8.64 13.36 -10.44
CA LEU A 293 9.50 12.76 -11.45
C LEU A 293 10.44 13.77 -12.11
N VAL A 294 10.15 15.08 -12.01
CA VAL A 294 10.92 16.15 -12.66
C VAL A 294 11.87 16.84 -11.69
N GLN A 295 11.40 17.20 -10.49
CA GLN A 295 12.13 18.14 -9.64
C GLN A 295 13.13 17.49 -8.68
N VAL A 296 12.87 16.27 -8.20
CA VAL A 296 13.75 15.65 -7.20
C VAL A 296 14.09 14.21 -7.60
N PRO A 297 14.99 14.03 -8.60
CA PRO A 297 15.45 12.70 -8.98
C PRO A 297 15.98 11.95 -7.75
N GLY A 298 15.31 10.85 -7.39
CA GLY A 298 15.67 10.03 -6.23
C GLY A 298 14.81 10.25 -4.98
N SER A 299 14.03 11.33 -4.85
CA SER A 299 13.16 11.53 -3.66
C SER A 299 12.07 10.48 -3.51
N LEU A 300 11.62 9.92 -4.65
CA LEU A 300 10.62 8.87 -4.67
C LEU A 300 11.20 7.52 -4.24
N GLN A 301 12.52 7.33 -4.24
CA GLN A 301 13.12 6.02 -3.99
C GLN A 301 12.91 5.52 -2.56
N PRO A 302 13.12 6.32 -1.49
CA PRO A 302 12.74 5.94 -0.14
C PRO A 302 11.24 5.60 -0.03
N TYR A 303 10.38 6.43 -0.62
CA TYR A 303 8.93 6.22 -0.60
C TYR A 303 8.49 4.94 -1.31
N LEU A 304 9.02 4.66 -2.51
CA LEU A 304 8.75 3.42 -3.24
C LEU A 304 9.29 2.18 -2.51
N ARG A 305 10.43 2.32 -1.82
CA ARG A 305 10.97 1.26 -0.96
C ARG A 305 10.02 0.98 0.21
N ALA A 306 9.54 2.02 0.89
CA ALA A 306 8.55 1.88 1.96
C ALA A 306 7.27 1.20 1.45
N CYS A 307 6.73 1.63 0.31
CA CYS A 307 5.57 1.00 -0.32
C CYS A 307 5.83 -0.48 -0.60
N PHE A 308 6.97 -0.84 -1.18
CA PHE A 308 7.31 -2.24 -1.47
C PHE A 308 7.50 -3.08 -0.21
N ARG A 309 8.15 -2.53 0.82
CA ARG A 309 8.31 -3.20 2.12
C ARG A 309 6.96 -3.46 2.78
N LEU A 310 6.02 -2.53 2.68
CA LEU A 310 4.65 -2.72 3.17
C LEU A 310 4.00 -3.94 2.50
N LEU A 311 4.19 -4.14 1.19
CA LEU A 311 3.71 -5.35 0.49
C LEU A 311 4.35 -6.62 1.05
N CYS A 312 5.64 -6.58 1.38
CA CYS A 312 6.38 -7.71 1.96
C CYS A 312 5.88 -8.06 3.37
N VAL A 313 5.69 -7.06 4.24
CA VAL A 313 5.16 -7.26 5.59
C VAL A 313 3.72 -7.79 5.52
N TYR A 314 2.89 -7.26 4.62
CA TYR A 314 1.55 -7.79 4.40
C TYR A 314 1.58 -9.24 3.91
N HIS A 315 2.45 -9.59 2.96
CA HIS A 315 2.63 -10.98 2.50
C HIS A 315 2.96 -11.90 3.67
N LEU A 316 3.92 -11.47 4.48
CA LEU A 316 4.37 -12.22 5.65
C LEU A 316 3.24 -12.42 6.66
N MET A 317 2.55 -11.35 7.06
CA MET A 317 1.44 -11.42 8.00
C MET A 317 0.30 -12.29 7.44
N ARG A 318 -0.09 -12.12 6.17
CA ARG A 318 -1.18 -12.86 5.52
C ARG A 318 -0.91 -14.37 5.49
N THR A 319 0.32 -14.77 5.15
CA THR A 319 0.73 -16.19 5.13
C THR A 319 0.84 -16.81 6.53
N ASN A 320 1.07 -15.99 7.56
CA ASN A 320 1.05 -16.46 8.95
C ASN A 320 -0.38 -16.54 9.52
N ALA A 321 -1.28 -15.67 9.06
CA ALA A 321 -2.69 -15.67 9.46
C ALA A 321 -3.49 -16.79 8.76
N GLU A 322 -3.16 -17.08 7.51
CA GLU A 322 -3.80 -18.14 6.71
C GLU A 322 -2.75 -18.92 5.91
N PRO A 323 -2.11 -19.95 6.51
CA PRO A 323 -1.03 -20.70 5.84
C PRO A 323 -1.40 -21.39 4.53
N SER A 324 -2.69 -21.61 4.28
CA SER A 324 -3.22 -22.20 3.05
C SER A 324 -3.54 -21.17 1.95
N VAL A 325 -3.33 -19.87 2.21
CA VAL A 325 -3.68 -18.81 1.25
C VAL A 325 -2.82 -18.90 -0.01
N ASP A 326 -3.46 -18.80 -1.17
CA ASP A 326 -2.76 -18.64 -2.45
C ASP A 326 -2.38 -17.16 -2.64
N MET A 327 -1.19 -16.79 -2.17
CA MET A 327 -0.70 -15.41 -2.30
C MET A 327 -0.52 -14.98 -3.77
N ASP A 328 -0.25 -15.90 -4.70
CA ASP A 328 -0.13 -15.55 -6.12
C ASP A 328 -1.49 -15.08 -6.66
N ALA A 329 -2.58 -15.75 -6.25
CA ALA A 329 -3.94 -15.33 -6.58
C ALA A 329 -4.29 -13.98 -5.93
N VAL A 330 -3.95 -13.78 -4.65
CA VAL A 330 -4.20 -12.51 -3.93
C VAL A 330 -3.49 -11.34 -4.61
N TRP A 331 -2.19 -11.48 -4.89
CA TRP A 331 -1.43 -10.43 -5.58
C TRP A 331 -1.95 -10.17 -6.98
N LYS A 332 -2.33 -11.23 -7.71
CA LYS A 332 -2.93 -11.09 -9.02
C LYS A 332 -4.22 -10.27 -8.95
N GLU A 333 -5.13 -10.57 -8.03
CA GLU A 333 -6.39 -9.85 -7.85
C GLU A 333 -6.15 -8.37 -7.52
N MET A 334 -5.23 -8.07 -6.60
CA MET A 334 -4.88 -6.69 -6.26
C MET A 334 -4.31 -5.93 -7.47
N VAL A 335 -3.39 -6.54 -8.22
CA VAL A 335 -2.83 -5.92 -9.44
C VAL A 335 -3.91 -5.71 -10.50
N ASP A 336 -4.77 -6.71 -10.72
CA ASP A 336 -5.91 -6.60 -11.65
C ASP A 336 -6.82 -5.41 -11.25
N GLY A 337 -7.13 -5.28 -9.95
CA GLY A 337 -7.91 -4.18 -9.39
C GLY A 337 -7.30 -2.81 -9.67
N VAL A 338 -5.99 -2.66 -9.44
CA VAL A 338 -5.26 -1.42 -9.76
C VAL A 338 -5.37 -1.05 -11.25
N PHE A 339 -5.15 -2.01 -12.15
CA PHE A 339 -5.26 -1.75 -13.60
C PHE A 339 -6.69 -1.40 -14.03
N VAL A 340 -7.71 -2.03 -13.43
CA VAL A 340 -9.12 -1.68 -13.66
C VAL A 340 -9.37 -0.24 -13.23
N TRP A 341 -8.88 0.16 -12.06
CA TRP A 341 -9.08 1.51 -11.55
C TRP A 341 -8.41 2.61 -12.37
N TRP A 342 -7.29 2.30 -13.03
CA TRP A 342 -6.66 3.21 -14.00
C TRP A 342 -7.43 3.32 -15.32
N GLY A 343 -8.58 2.65 -15.47
CA GLY A 343 -9.32 2.54 -16.74
C GLY A 343 -8.59 1.67 -17.77
N SER A 344 -7.66 0.83 -17.31
CA SER A 344 -6.70 0.05 -18.09
C SER A 344 -6.86 -1.44 -17.88
N ALA A 345 -8.11 -1.93 -17.80
CA ALA A 345 -8.39 -3.34 -17.58
C ALA A 345 -7.58 -4.25 -18.54
N MET A 346 -6.69 -5.05 -17.96
CA MET A 346 -5.95 -6.09 -18.64
C MET A 346 -6.94 -7.21 -18.99
N ILE A 347 -6.94 -7.69 -20.24
CA ILE A 347 -7.81 -8.80 -20.63
C ILE A 347 -7.13 -10.12 -20.23
N TYR A 348 -7.91 -11.03 -19.66
CA TYR A 348 -7.55 -12.40 -19.32
C TYR A 348 -7.56 -13.32 -20.55
#